data_AF-A0A800LR83-F1
#
_entry.id   AF-A0A800LR83-F1
#
_cell.length_a   1.000
_cell.length_b   1.000
_cell.length_c   1.000
_cell.angle_alpha   90.00
_cell.angle_beta   90.00
_cell.angle_gamma   90.00
#
_symmetry.space_group_name_H-M   'P 1'
#
loop_
_entity.id
_entity.type
_entity.pdbx_description
1 polymer ?
#
loop_
_entity_poly.entity_id
_entity_poly.type
_entity_poly.pdbx_seq_one_letter_code
_entity_poly.pdbx_strand_id
1 'polypeptide(L)'
;MQYDEDVAGQAVVERYPVQDVGIPTAEEMLVVLDAIDGHLANGKTVYFHCWGGFGRTGTVLGCWLRRHDYATNASWQEKVNDLRLGAIDAQHRPSPEVPGQCHFVDQWPEGSLIEEVPEKAALAPPQVDRTDRIAGSLLAGAIGDALGAALEFMSLSEIENEFGPGGATSFTPYYGHPAPITDDTQMTLFTAEGLIETAANGTDPVEEVWAAYQRWYHAQGGPLPEGIAPDFGLLAVPELWERRAPGNTCMGSMAGGVPGTTTKSLNDSKGCGGIMRVAPVGLVATSDQEAYRLGCDVAALTHSHRNGWVPAGVQAVIIHRIMEGDDLFAAVLAGREMAEQDPQGAEVVTCIDAAIALSAEAPLGGWDLHRLGGAWVGEEALAITIAVVLAEDDINKALLLAVNHSGDSDSTGAMVGNVLGALHGVKALRQDWRQEVEIADVITDLAERLAGVGR
;
A
#
# COMPACT_ATOMS: atom_id res chain seq x y z
N MET A 1 0.34 -10.79 29.20
CA MET A 1 0.72 -11.61 30.36
C MET A 1 0.70 -10.71 31.60
N GLN A 2 -0.48 -10.23 32.04
CA GLN A 2 -0.52 -9.23 33.12
C GLN A 2 -1.70 -9.33 34.11
N TYR A 3 -2.69 -10.22 33.91
CA TYR A 3 -3.85 -10.32 34.81
C TYR A 3 -4.06 -11.72 35.40
N ASP A 4 -3.41 -12.74 34.85
CA ASP A 4 -3.67 -14.15 35.22
C ASP A 4 -3.25 -14.45 36.66
N GLU A 5 -2.22 -13.76 37.15
CA GLU A 5 -1.76 -13.85 38.55
C GLU A 5 -2.75 -13.19 39.52
N ASP A 6 -3.43 -12.12 39.10
CA ASP A 6 -4.38 -11.37 39.93
C ASP A 6 -5.72 -12.11 40.11
N VAL A 7 -6.09 -12.96 39.15
CA VAL A 7 -7.32 -13.78 39.19
C VAL A 7 -7.07 -15.26 39.48
N ALA A 8 -5.82 -15.63 39.78
CA ALA A 8 -5.42 -16.99 40.06
C ALA A 8 -6.22 -17.58 41.23
N GLY A 9 -6.90 -18.71 40.97
CA GLY A 9 -7.75 -19.40 41.96
C GLY A 9 -9.14 -18.78 42.17
N GLN A 10 -9.46 -17.67 41.50
CA GLN A 10 -10.77 -17.00 41.56
C GLN A 10 -11.55 -17.12 40.25
N ALA A 11 -10.87 -17.34 39.12
CA ALA A 11 -11.48 -17.52 37.81
C ALA A 11 -10.83 -18.68 37.03
N VAL A 12 -11.57 -19.23 36.07
CA VAL A 12 -11.01 -20.09 35.02
C VAL A 12 -10.53 -19.17 33.90
N VAL A 13 -9.26 -19.30 33.53
CA VAL A 13 -8.63 -18.46 32.50
C VAL A 13 -8.40 -19.29 31.24
N GLU A 14 -9.00 -18.85 30.13
CA GLU A 14 -8.82 -19.43 28.80
C GLU A 14 -8.22 -18.40 27.86
N ARG A 15 -7.40 -18.85 26.90
CA ARG A 15 -6.68 -17.96 25.98
C ARG A 15 -6.93 -18.38 24.55
N TYR A 16 -7.44 -17.42 23.78
CA TYR A 16 -7.71 -17.54 22.36
C TYR A 16 -6.87 -16.47 21.65
N PRO A 17 -5.66 -16.82 21.17
CA PRO A 17 -4.76 -15.84 20.59
C PRO A 17 -5.33 -15.32 19.27
N VAL A 18 -5.48 -14.00 19.17
CA VAL A 18 -5.79 -13.27 17.94
C VAL A 18 -4.69 -12.24 17.77
N GLN A 19 -4.03 -12.23 16.61
CA GLN A 19 -2.97 -11.25 16.28
C GLN A 19 -3.48 -9.83 16.52
N ASP A 20 -2.62 -8.93 17.01
CA ASP A 20 -3.06 -7.56 17.27
C ASP A 20 -3.57 -6.91 16.00
N VAL A 21 -4.62 -6.08 16.13
CA VAL A 21 -5.43 -5.50 15.03
C VAL A 21 -5.98 -6.46 13.96
N GLY A 22 -5.63 -7.75 14.03
CA GLY A 22 -6.08 -8.78 13.10
C GLY A 22 -7.55 -9.15 13.24
N ILE A 23 -8.03 -9.90 12.26
CA ILE A 23 -9.38 -10.45 12.20
C ILE A 23 -9.27 -11.96 12.44
N PRO A 24 -9.96 -12.54 13.45
CA PRO A 24 -9.95 -13.98 13.66
C PRO A 24 -10.68 -14.69 12.51
N THR A 25 -10.32 -15.94 12.25
CA THR A 25 -11.12 -16.79 11.36
C THR A 25 -12.49 -17.08 11.95
N ALA A 26 -13.45 -17.45 11.10
CA ALA A 26 -14.77 -17.85 11.58
C ALA A 26 -14.71 -19.07 12.53
N GLU A 27 -13.80 -20.02 12.29
CA GLU A 27 -13.58 -21.17 13.17
C GLU A 27 -13.02 -20.76 14.53
N GLU A 28 -12.01 -19.88 14.56
CA GLU A 28 -11.47 -19.33 15.81
C GLU A 28 -12.52 -18.54 16.58
N MET A 29 -13.31 -17.72 15.86
CA MET A 29 -14.42 -16.99 16.46
C MET A 29 -15.48 -17.95 17.02
N LEU A 30 -15.84 -19.02 16.30
CA LEU A 30 -16.77 -20.03 16.80
C LEU A 30 -16.25 -20.68 18.09
N VAL A 31 -14.98 -21.05 18.14
CA VAL A 31 -14.36 -21.61 19.36
C VAL A 31 -14.45 -20.63 20.53
N VAL A 32 -14.20 -19.34 20.30
CA VAL A 32 -14.34 -18.29 21.32
C VAL A 32 -15.79 -18.15 21.78
N LEU A 33 -16.74 -18.07 20.85
CA LEU A 33 -18.16 -17.90 21.16
C LEU A 33 -18.74 -19.13 21.87
N ASP A 34 -18.36 -20.34 21.46
CA ASP A 34 -18.77 -21.59 22.10
C ASP A 34 -18.24 -21.70 23.53
N ALA A 35 -17.02 -21.21 23.78
CA ALA A 35 -16.48 -21.15 25.13
C ALA A 35 -17.27 -20.16 26.02
N ILE A 36 -17.59 -18.97 25.50
CA ILE A 36 -18.42 -17.98 26.20
C ILE A 36 -19.78 -18.60 26.54
N ASP A 37 -20.47 -19.18 25.57
CA ASP A 37 -21.77 -19.81 25.74
C ASP A 37 -21.73 -20.97 26.73
N GLY A 38 -20.70 -21.81 26.63
CA GLY A 38 -20.47 -22.92 27.54
C GLY A 38 -20.33 -22.47 28.99
N HIS A 39 -19.57 -21.41 29.26
CA HIS A 39 -19.43 -20.88 30.62
C HIS A 39 -20.71 -20.21 31.13
N LEU A 40 -21.40 -19.44 30.28
CA LEU A 40 -22.69 -18.82 30.63
C LEU A 40 -23.76 -19.87 30.93
N ALA A 41 -23.87 -20.92 30.12
CA ALA A 41 -24.80 -22.03 30.32
C ALA A 41 -24.56 -22.79 31.63
N ASN A 42 -23.31 -22.81 32.11
CA ASN A 42 -22.93 -23.38 33.40
C ASN A 42 -23.11 -22.40 34.58
N GLY A 43 -23.81 -21.27 34.37
CA GLY A 43 -24.11 -20.29 35.41
C GLY A 43 -22.90 -19.48 35.87
N LYS A 44 -21.82 -19.44 35.08
CA LYS A 44 -20.64 -18.62 35.39
C LYS A 44 -20.82 -17.21 34.82
N THR A 45 -20.19 -16.24 35.48
CA THR A 45 -19.97 -14.90 34.92
C THR A 45 -18.75 -14.94 34.01
N VAL A 46 -18.90 -14.48 32.77
CA VAL A 46 -17.81 -14.43 31.79
C VAL A 46 -17.26 -13.01 31.73
N TYR A 47 -15.93 -12.89 31.83
CA TYR A 47 -15.18 -11.67 31.55
C TYR A 47 -14.16 -11.99 30.46
N PHE A 48 -14.11 -11.17 29.41
CA PHE A 48 -13.14 -11.33 28.32
C PHE A 48 -12.58 -9.96 27.92
N HIS A 49 -11.31 -9.95 27.53
CA HIS A 49 -10.62 -8.75 27.09
C HIS A 49 -9.42 -9.14 26.22
N CYS A 50 -9.04 -8.25 25.29
CA CYS A 50 -7.72 -8.31 24.64
C CYS A 50 -6.66 -7.58 25.48
N TRP A 51 -5.45 -7.35 24.96
CA TRP A 51 -4.40 -6.69 25.73
C TRP A 51 -4.83 -5.29 26.27
N GLY A 52 -5.59 -4.52 25.47
CA GLY A 52 -6.15 -3.23 25.89
C GLY A 52 -7.68 -3.17 26.05
N GLY A 53 -8.42 -4.27 25.81
CA GLY A 53 -9.89 -4.24 25.87
C GLY A 53 -10.58 -3.50 24.70
N PHE A 54 -9.86 -3.24 23.60
CA PHE A 54 -10.33 -2.46 22.45
C PHE A 54 -10.76 -3.35 21.27
N GLY A 55 -10.04 -3.34 20.14
CA GLY A 55 -10.50 -3.85 18.83
C GLY A 55 -11.03 -5.28 18.83
N ARG A 56 -10.18 -6.22 19.24
CA ARG A 56 -10.53 -7.66 19.32
C ARG A 56 -11.68 -7.94 20.29
N THR A 57 -11.77 -7.16 21.37
CA THR A 57 -12.87 -7.28 22.36
C THR A 57 -14.19 -6.89 21.73
N GLY A 58 -14.23 -5.79 20.97
CA GLY A 58 -15.41 -5.38 20.22
C GLY A 58 -15.79 -6.39 19.13
N THR A 59 -14.81 -7.00 18.49
CA THR A 59 -15.01 -8.00 17.43
C THR A 59 -15.72 -9.25 17.97
N VAL A 60 -15.23 -9.79 19.10
CA VAL A 60 -15.86 -10.94 19.78
C VAL A 60 -17.25 -10.58 20.30
N LEU A 61 -17.38 -9.41 20.94
CA LEU A 61 -18.67 -8.96 21.48
C LEU A 61 -19.73 -8.78 20.40
N GLY A 62 -19.36 -8.19 19.26
CA GLY A 62 -20.23 -7.99 18.11
C GLY A 62 -20.73 -9.30 17.54
N CYS A 63 -19.84 -10.28 17.29
CA CYS A 63 -20.22 -11.60 16.79
C CYS A 63 -21.13 -12.34 17.79
N TRP A 64 -20.85 -12.24 19.09
CA TRP A 64 -21.68 -12.84 20.14
C TRP A 64 -23.09 -12.21 20.17
N LEU A 65 -23.19 -10.88 20.12
CA LEU A 65 -24.48 -10.19 20.12
C LEU A 65 -25.36 -10.58 18.92
N ARG A 66 -24.76 -10.74 17.73
CA ARG A 66 -25.46 -11.20 16.53
C ARG A 66 -25.89 -12.66 16.63
N ARG A 67 -25.00 -13.55 17.08
CA ARG A 67 -25.27 -14.98 17.27
C ARG A 67 -26.49 -15.24 18.16
N HIS A 68 -26.68 -14.41 19.19
CA HIS A 68 -27.77 -14.55 20.16
C HIS A 68 -28.94 -13.58 19.96
N ASP A 69 -29.00 -12.89 18.82
CA ASP A 69 -30.12 -12.02 18.46
C ASP A 69 -30.33 -10.85 19.45
N TYR A 70 -29.27 -10.43 20.13
CA TYR A 70 -29.29 -9.32 21.10
C TYR A 70 -29.18 -7.93 20.43
N ALA A 71 -29.02 -7.88 19.10
CA ALA A 71 -28.92 -6.66 18.29
C ALA A 71 -30.23 -6.31 17.53
N THR A 72 -31.38 -6.87 17.94
CA THR A 72 -32.64 -6.77 17.19
C THR A 72 -33.31 -5.40 17.12
N ASN A 73 -32.89 -4.42 17.94
CA ASN A 73 -33.52 -3.08 17.99
C ASN A 73 -32.52 -1.90 17.95
N ALA A 74 -31.22 -2.18 17.93
CA ALA A 74 -30.12 -1.22 17.85
C ALA A 74 -28.99 -1.88 17.06
N SER A 75 -28.20 -1.12 16.30
CA SER A 75 -27.05 -1.71 15.59
C SER A 75 -26.12 -2.40 16.59
N TRP A 76 -25.49 -3.52 16.21
CA TRP A 76 -24.59 -4.22 17.13
C TRP A 76 -23.45 -3.29 17.59
N GLN A 77 -23.07 -2.32 16.76
CA GLN A 77 -22.11 -1.25 17.06
C GLN A 77 -22.59 -0.36 18.21
N GLU A 78 -23.83 0.12 18.18
CA GLU A 78 -24.42 0.91 19.28
C GLU A 78 -24.42 0.09 20.57
N LYS A 79 -24.75 -1.19 20.49
CA LYS A 79 -24.79 -2.06 21.67
C LYS A 79 -23.41 -2.33 22.25
N VAL A 80 -22.40 -2.55 21.41
CA VAL A 80 -21.00 -2.66 21.83
C VAL A 80 -20.55 -1.36 22.50
N ASN A 81 -20.89 -0.21 21.93
CA ASN A 81 -20.56 1.10 22.52
C ASN A 81 -21.22 1.30 23.88
N ASP A 82 -22.51 1.01 24.00
CA ASP A 82 -23.26 1.10 25.26
C ASP A 82 -22.65 0.22 26.36
N LEU A 83 -22.31 -1.02 26.04
CA LEU A 83 -21.71 -1.97 26.97
C LEU A 83 -20.29 -1.55 27.40
N ARG A 84 -19.64 -0.69 26.61
CA ARG A 84 -18.28 -0.20 26.87
C ARG A 84 -18.24 1.18 27.56
N LEU A 85 -19.36 1.87 27.75
CA LEU A 85 -19.42 3.21 28.38
C LEU A 85 -18.80 3.30 29.78
N GLY A 86 -18.65 2.18 30.50
CA GLY A 86 -18.03 2.09 31.82
C GLY A 86 -16.53 1.77 31.86
N ALA A 87 -15.89 1.53 30.71
CA ALA A 87 -14.45 1.23 30.65
C ALA A 87 -13.62 2.53 30.54
N ILE A 88 -12.61 2.66 31.40
CA ILE A 88 -11.84 3.91 31.65
C ILE A 88 -11.24 4.50 30.37
N ASP A 89 -10.82 3.66 29.41
CA ASP A 89 -10.19 4.08 28.16
C ASP A 89 -11.09 3.93 26.91
N ALA A 90 -12.33 3.47 27.06
CA ALA A 90 -13.21 3.14 25.93
C ALA A 90 -13.86 4.36 25.25
N GLN A 91 -13.83 5.54 25.87
CA GLN A 91 -14.51 6.73 25.36
C GLN A 91 -13.76 7.43 24.20
N HIS A 92 -12.50 7.06 23.96
CA HIS A 92 -11.64 7.74 22.99
C HIS A 92 -11.24 6.87 21.79
N ARG A 93 -11.64 5.58 21.75
CA ARG A 93 -11.27 4.65 20.69
C ARG A 93 -12.44 3.77 20.24
N PRO A 94 -12.70 3.65 18.92
CA PRO A 94 -13.72 2.74 18.41
C PRO A 94 -13.35 1.30 18.80
N SER A 95 -14.37 0.47 19.08
CA SER A 95 -14.16 -0.98 19.01
C SER A 95 -15.38 -1.69 18.43
N PRO A 96 -15.21 -2.58 17.43
CA PRO A 96 -13.95 -3.00 16.79
C PRO A 96 -13.10 -1.86 16.20
N GLU A 97 -11.78 -2.06 16.18
CA GLU A 97 -10.80 -0.97 16.06
C GLU A 97 -10.47 -0.65 14.61
N VAL A 98 -10.69 -1.60 13.71
CA VAL A 98 -10.39 -1.47 12.27
C VAL A 98 -11.63 -1.84 11.43
N PRO A 99 -11.84 -1.23 10.25
CA PRO A 99 -13.01 -1.50 9.41
C PRO A 99 -13.19 -2.98 9.06
N GLY A 100 -12.11 -3.71 8.83
CA GLY A 100 -12.17 -5.15 8.54
C GLY A 100 -12.75 -5.98 9.69
N GLN A 101 -12.54 -5.58 10.94
CA GLN A 101 -13.18 -6.23 12.09
C GLN A 101 -14.68 -5.89 12.16
N CYS A 102 -15.07 -4.65 11.85
CA CYS A 102 -16.47 -4.26 11.75
C CYS A 102 -17.17 -5.06 10.63
N HIS A 103 -16.55 -5.15 9.46
CA HIS A 103 -17.07 -5.93 8.34
C HIS A 103 -17.20 -7.42 8.71
N PHE A 104 -16.21 -7.99 9.40
CA PHE A 104 -16.27 -9.37 9.89
C PHE A 104 -17.48 -9.62 10.80
N VAL A 105 -17.77 -8.69 11.71
CA VAL A 105 -18.98 -8.75 12.54
C VAL A 105 -20.25 -8.52 11.70
N ASP A 106 -20.21 -7.61 10.72
CA ASP A 106 -21.35 -7.34 9.85
C ASP A 106 -21.81 -8.56 9.05
N GLN A 107 -20.85 -9.41 8.65
CA GLN A 107 -21.10 -10.67 7.96
C GLN A 107 -21.43 -11.84 8.90
N TRP A 108 -21.38 -11.65 10.23
CA TRP A 108 -21.65 -12.73 11.18
C TRP A 108 -23.14 -13.06 11.25
N PRO A 109 -23.54 -14.35 11.08
CA PRO A 109 -24.95 -14.73 11.00
C PRO A 109 -25.71 -14.45 12.30
N GLU A 110 -26.98 -14.04 12.15
CA GLU A 110 -27.92 -13.83 13.26
C GLU A 110 -28.72 -15.11 13.56
N GLY A 111 -28.80 -15.49 14.84
CA GLY A 111 -29.64 -16.61 15.31
C GLY A 111 -29.14 -18.00 14.89
N SER A 112 -28.75 -18.83 15.86
CA SER A 112 -28.11 -20.13 15.61
C SER A 112 -29.02 -21.17 14.93
N LEU A 113 -28.61 -21.66 13.77
CA LEU A 113 -28.18 -23.05 13.51
C LEU A 113 -27.31 -23.00 12.23
N ILE A 114 -25.98 -23.11 12.38
CA ILE A 114 -25.06 -23.24 11.25
C ILE A 114 -25.20 -24.69 10.74
N GLU A 115 -26.10 -24.93 9.78
CA GLU A 115 -26.19 -26.23 9.10
C GLU A 115 -25.11 -26.38 8.00
N GLU A 116 -24.54 -25.27 7.52
CA GLU A 116 -23.43 -25.27 6.58
C GLU A 116 -22.36 -24.28 7.04
N VAL A 117 -21.21 -24.82 7.47
CA VAL A 117 -19.97 -24.03 7.60
C VAL A 117 -19.64 -23.54 6.18
N PRO A 118 -19.48 -22.23 5.93
CA PRO A 118 -19.06 -21.74 4.63
C PRO A 118 -17.75 -22.41 4.25
N GLU A 119 -17.78 -23.17 3.16
CA GLU A 119 -16.63 -23.87 2.64
C GLU A 119 -15.59 -22.84 2.17
N LYS A 120 -14.52 -22.68 2.96
CA LYS A 120 -13.17 -22.18 2.64
C LYS A 120 -12.96 -21.47 1.28
N ALA A 121 -13.68 -20.39 1.01
CA ALA A 121 -13.54 -19.64 -0.23
C ALA A 121 -13.78 -18.13 -0.03
N ALA A 122 -13.02 -17.50 0.87
CA ALA A 122 -12.61 -16.09 0.81
C ALA A 122 -11.88 -15.76 2.13
N LEU A 123 -10.71 -15.12 2.02
CA LEU A 123 -9.96 -14.34 3.03
C LEU A 123 -8.45 -14.65 3.06
N ALA A 124 -8.00 -15.74 2.45
CA ALA A 124 -6.60 -15.76 2.00
C ALA A 124 -6.53 -14.91 0.72
N PRO A 125 -5.58 -13.96 0.59
CA PRO A 125 -5.29 -13.38 -0.71
C PRO A 125 -5.06 -14.53 -1.70
N PRO A 126 -5.43 -14.38 -2.99
CA PRO A 126 -5.17 -15.42 -3.97
C PRO A 126 -3.72 -15.90 -3.83
N GLN A 127 -3.49 -17.22 -3.93
CA GLN A 127 -2.13 -17.74 -4.05
C GLN A 127 -1.58 -17.30 -5.40
N VAL A 128 -1.12 -16.06 -5.44
CA VAL A 128 -0.43 -15.44 -6.55
C VAL A 128 1.04 -15.78 -6.37
N ASP A 129 1.62 -16.43 -7.38
CA ASP A 129 3.05 -16.73 -7.39
C ASP A 129 3.87 -15.44 -7.24
N ARG A 130 5.04 -15.52 -6.62
CA ARG A 130 5.91 -14.34 -6.41
C ARG A 130 6.19 -13.62 -7.72
N THR A 131 6.45 -14.34 -8.80
CA THR A 131 6.71 -13.77 -10.12
C THR A 131 5.50 -13.01 -10.64
N ASP A 132 4.29 -13.56 -10.46
CA ASP A 132 3.04 -12.93 -10.89
C ASP A 132 2.70 -11.69 -10.04
N ARG A 133 3.08 -11.66 -8.76
CA ARG A 133 2.98 -10.46 -7.91
C ARG A 133 3.95 -9.36 -8.35
N ILE A 134 5.20 -9.72 -8.66
CA ILE A 134 6.21 -8.76 -9.14
C ILE A 134 5.78 -8.19 -10.50
N ALA A 135 5.39 -9.05 -11.44
CA ALA A 135 4.89 -8.62 -12.74
C ALA A 135 3.60 -7.80 -12.60
N GLY A 136 2.69 -8.20 -11.72
CA GLY A 136 1.48 -7.46 -11.39
C GLY A 136 1.79 -6.06 -10.88
N SER A 137 2.73 -5.92 -9.94
CA SER A 137 3.14 -4.63 -9.38
C SER A 137 3.73 -3.70 -10.44
N LEU A 138 4.69 -4.17 -11.23
CA LEU A 138 5.35 -3.32 -12.24
C LEU A 138 4.39 -2.95 -13.38
N LEU A 139 3.57 -3.90 -13.86
CA LEU A 139 2.63 -3.66 -14.94
C LEU A 139 1.45 -2.77 -14.50
N ALA A 140 0.92 -2.98 -13.30
CA ALA A 140 -0.13 -2.14 -12.75
C ALA A 140 0.36 -0.70 -12.51
N GLY A 141 1.60 -0.54 -12.04
CA GLY A 141 2.23 0.77 -11.92
C GLY A 141 2.33 1.48 -13.27
N ALA A 142 2.82 0.78 -14.30
CA ALA A 142 2.88 1.34 -15.65
C ALA A 142 1.51 1.68 -16.25
N ILE A 143 0.48 0.89 -15.96
CA ILE A 143 -0.90 1.19 -16.37
C ILE A 143 -1.40 2.44 -15.63
N GLY A 144 -1.15 2.56 -14.34
CA GLY A 144 -1.56 3.71 -13.54
C GLY A 144 -0.89 5.02 -13.98
N ASP A 145 0.42 4.97 -14.19
CA ASP A 145 1.21 6.02 -14.84
C ASP A 145 0.55 6.45 -16.17
N ALA A 146 0.37 5.50 -17.09
CA ALA A 146 -0.18 5.80 -18.42
C ALA A 146 -1.64 6.29 -18.42
N LEU A 147 -2.45 5.89 -17.42
CA LEU A 147 -3.80 6.43 -17.22
C LEU A 147 -3.76 7.89 -16.74
N GLY A 148 -2.77 8.25 -15.92
CA GLY A 148 -2.62 9.59 -15.35
C GLY A 148 -1.82 10.57 -16.20
N ALA A 149 -1.03 10.09 -17.17
CA ALA A 149 -0.07 10.90 -17.92
C ALA A 149 -0.67 12.14 -18.62
N ALA A 150 -1.89 12.02 -19.16
CA ALA A 150 -2.58 13.16 -19.78
C ALA A 150 -3.29 14.08 -18.76
N LEU A 151 -3.50 13.59 -17.53
CA LEU A 151 -4.30 14.20 -16.48
C LEU A 151 -3.46 14.99 -15.45
N GLU A 152 -2.16 14.69 -15.30
CA GLU A 152 -1.22 15.22 -14.28
C GLU A 152 -1.32 16.74 -14.01
N PHE A 153 -1.61 17.56 -15.03
CA PHE A 153 -1.70 19.02 -14.90
C PHE A 153 -3.12 19.59 -15.03
N MET A 154 -4.12 18.72 -15.13
CA MET A 154 -5.52 19.12 -15.18
C MET A 154 -6.07 19.27 -13.76
N SER A 155 -6.93 20.26 -13.55
CA SER A 155 -7.83 20.25 -12.40
C SER A 155 -8.92 19.18 -12.59
N LEU A 156 -9.46 18.64 -11.50
CA LEU A 156 -10.57 17.69 -11.55
C LEU A 156 -11.78 18.25 -12.30
N SER A 157 -11.99 19.58 -12.23
CA SER A 157 -13.03 20.24 -13.03
C SER A 157 -12.75 20.18 -14.53
N GLU A 158 -11.48 20.33 -14.96
CA GLU A 158 -11.08 20.16 -16.36
C GLU A 158 -11.21 18.70 -16.80
N ILE A 159 -10.82 17.75 -15.95
CA ILE A 159 -10.99 16.30 -16.20
C ILE A 159 -12.48 15.97 -16.40
N GLU A 160 -13.35 16.40 -15.49
CA GLU A 160 -14.79 16.15 -15.60
C GLU A 160 -15.43 16.86 -16.81
N ASN A 161 -14.93 18.03 -17.20
CA ASN A 161 -15.41 18.74 -18.38
C ASN A 161 -15.02 18.03 -19.69
N GLU A 162 -13.84 17.42 -19.75
CA GLU A 162 -13.34 16.75 -20.95
C GLU A 162 -13.90 15.32 -21.09
N PHE A 163 -13.92 14.55 -20.00
CA PHE A 163 -14.25 13.12 -20.02
C PHE A 163 -15.66 12.81 -19.49
N GLY A 164 -16.33 13.78 -18.87
CA GLY A 164 -17.65 13.62 -18.26
C GLY A 164 -17.58 13.33 -16.75
N PRO A 165 -18.75 13.15 -16.10
CA PRO A 165 -18.81 12.88 -14.66
C PRO A 165 -17.99 11.64 -14.27
N GLY A 166 -17.08 11.79 -13.30
CA GLY A 166 -16.18 10.72 -12.88
C GLY A 166 -14.86 10.64 -13.66
N GLY A 167 -14.67 11.48 -14.70
CA GLY A 167 -13.40 11.66 -15.39
C GLY A 167 -13.05 10.56 -16.41
N ALA A 168 -11.75 10.37 -16.65
CA ALA A 168 -11.24 9.40 -17.62
C ALA A 168 -11.61 7.96 -17.22
N THR A 169 -11.90 7.12 -18.22
CA THR A 169 -12.36 5.71 -18.03
C THR A 169 -11.44 4.69 -18.69
N SER A 170 -10.42 5.16 -19.41
CA SER A 170 -9.37 4.40 -20.10
C SER A 170 -8.20 5.35 -20.42
N PHE A 171 -7.18 4.84 -21.08
CA PHE A 171 -6.05 5.66 -21.55
C PHE A 171 -6.48 6.83 -22.44
N THR A 172 -5.76 7.93 -22.28
CA THR A 172 -5.89 9.12 -23.11
C THR A 172 -4.62 9.26 -23.96
N PRO A 173 -4.70 9.22 -25.30
CA PRO A 173 -3.53 9.35 -26.15
C PRO A 173 -2.75 10.62 -25.86
N TYR A 174 -1.46 10.47 -25.53
CA TYR A 174 -0.58 11.56 -25.13
C TYR A 174 0.85 11.26 -25.59
N TYR A 175 1.70 12.29 -25.72
CA TYR A 175 3.05 12.15 -26.28
C TYR A 175 3.17 11.38 -27.62
N GLY A 176 2.07 11.24 -28.38
CA GLY A 176 2.05 10.47 -29.63
C GLY A 176 1.87 8.95 -29.45
N HIS A 177 1.64 8.46 -28.24
CA HIS A 177 1.35 7.06 -27.91
C HIS A 177 -0.08 6.92 -27.33
N PRO A 178 -0.79 5.80 -27.54
CA PRO A 178 -2.12 5.60 -26.96
C PRO A 178 -2.12 5.48 -25.43
N ALA A 179 -1.09 4.86 -24.86
CA ALA A 179 -0.93 4.63 -23.41
C ALA A 179 0.54 4.86 -23.02
N PRO A 180 1.04 6.11 -23.07
CA PRO A 180 2.44 6.42 -22.81
C PRO A 180 2.79 6.25 -21.33
N ILE A 181 3.93 5.66 -21.04
CA ILE A 181 4.52 5.76 -19.69
C ILE A 181 5.31 7.08 -19.51
N THR A 182 5.48 7.57 -18.29
CA THR A 182 6.27 8.77 -17.94
C THR A 182 7.57 8.41 -17.20
N ASP A 183 8.24 9.39 -16.58
CA ASP A 183 9.44 9.13 -15.78
C ASP A 183 9.18 8.22 -14.57
N ASP A 184 7.95 8.13 -14.09
CA ASP A 184 7.51 7.21 -13.05
C ASP A 184 7.87 5.77 -13.36
N THR A 185 7.33 5.24 -14.46
CA THR A 185 7.66 3.87 -14.89
C THR A 185 9.11 3.76 -15.31
N GLN A 186 9.64 4.73 -16.07
CA GLN A 186 11.03 4.65 -16.52
C GLN A 186 11.98 4.50 -15.32
N MET A 187 11.88 5.39 -14.33
CA MET A 187 12.74 5.36 -13.15
C MET A 187 12.47 4.11 -12.29
N THR A 188 11.23 3.65 -12.17
CA THR A 188 10.89 2.38 -11.51
C THR A 188 11.65 1.20 -12.14
N LEU A 189 11.67 1.12 -13.48
CA LEU A 189 12.39 0.07 -14.20
C LEU A 189 13.91 0.16 -13.97
N PHE A 190 14.48 1.37 -13.94
CA PHE A 190 15.88 1.54 -13.59
C PHE A 190 16.19 1.20 -12.12
N THR A 191 15.26 1.41 -11.19
CA THR A 191 15.40 0.88 -9.82
C THR A 191 15.46 -0.65 -9.83
N ALA A 192 14.56 -1.31 -10.57
CA ALA A 192 14.58 -2.77 -10.71
C ALA A 192 15.87 -3.28 -11.38
N GLU A 193 16.37 -2.61 -12.42
CA GLU A 193 17.65 -2.94 -13.05
C GLU A 193 18.81 -2.86 -12.04
N GLY A 194 18.90 -1.78 -11.26
CA GLY A 194 19.93 -1.66 -10.23
C GLY A 194 19.89 -2.79 -9.19
N LEU A 195 18.71 -3.21 -8.76
CA LEU A 195 18.55 -4.34 -7.82
C LEU A 195 18.92 -5.69 -8.44
N ILE A 196 18.65 -5.89 -9.73
CA ILE A 196 19.09 -7.07 -10.48
C ILE A 196 20.63 -7.11 -10.58
N GLU A 197 21.26 -5.99 -10.92
CA GLU A 197 22.71 -5.88 -10.99
C GLU A 197 23.36 -6.09 -9.61
N THR A 198 22.73 -5.58 -8.54
CA THR A 198 23.14 -5.85 -7.15
C THR A 198 23.25 -7.35 -6.88
N ALA A 199 22.21 -8.12 -7.24
CA ALA A 199 22.19 -9.57 -7.03
C ALA A 199 23.24 -10.30 -7.87
N ALA A 200 23.49 -9.82 -9.09
CA ALA A 200 24.50 -10.40 -9.99
C ALA A 200 25.94 -10.13 -9.52
N ASN A 201 26.19 -8.92 -9.00
CA ASN A 201 27.54 -8.44 -8.66
C ASN A 201 27.91 -8.64 -7.19
N GLY A 202 26.92 -8.78 -6.29
CA GLY A 202 27.13 -8.85 -4.84
C GLY A 202 27.61 -7.52 -4.24
N THR A 203 27.16 -6.40 -4.82
CA THR A 203 27.54 -5.02 -4.49
C THR A 203 26.48 -4.35 -3.60
N ASP A 204 26.72 -3.07 -3.24
CA ASP A 204 25.73 -2.31 -2.47
C ASP A 204 24.53 -1.91 -3.36
N PRO A 205 23.28 -2.17 -2.93
CA PRO A 205 22.10 -1.89 -3.74
C PRO A 205 21.89 -0.40 -4.04
N VAL A 206 22.28 0.50 -3.14
CA VAL A 206 22.11 1.94 -3.34
C VAL A 206 23.07 2.44 -4.41
N GLU A 207 24.30 1.92 -4.43
CA GLU A 207 25.30 2.22 -5.47
C GLU A 207 24.85 1.73 -6.86
N GLU A 208 24.32 0.51 -6.97
CA GLU A 208 23.85 -0.04 -8.25
C GLU A 208 22.59 0.67 -8.77
N VAL A 209 21.66 1.02 -7.88
CA VAL A 209 20.49 1.84 -8.25
C VAL A 209 20.91 3.24 -8.69
N TRP A 210 21.91 3.85 -8.04
CA TRP A 210 22.48 5.11 -8.51
C TRP A 210 23.10 4.98 -9.92
N ALA A 211 23.88 3.92 -10.17
CA ALA A 211 24.43 3.64 -11.49
C ALA A 211 23.33 3.44 -12.55
N ALA A 212 22.22 2.80 -12.19
CA ALA A 212 21.05 2.67 -13.05
C ALA A 212 20.39 4.03 -13.35
N TYR A 213 20.25 4.92 -12.37
CA TYR A 213 19.74 6.27 -12.63
C TYR A 213 20.67 7.12 -13.50
N GLN A 214 21.99 6.90 -13.45
CA GLN A 214 22.90 7.55 -14.40
C GLN A 214 22.66 7.07 -15.84
N ARG A 215 22.28 5.80 -16.04
CA ARG A 215 21.85 5.28 -17.35
C ARG A 215 20.51 5.85 -17.78
N TRP A 216 19.53 5.92 -16.88
CA TRP A 216 18.27 6.64 -17.14
C TRP A 216 18.56 8.08 -17.57
N TYR A 217 19.38 8.82 -16.83
CA TYR A 217 19.73 10.19 -17.15
C TYR A 217 20.41 10.32 -18.52
N HIS A 218 21.23 9.34 -18.91
CA HIS A 218 21.79 9.29 -20.27
C HIS A 218 20.70 9.18 -21.33
N ALA A 219 19.73 8.27 -21.17
CA ALA A 219 18.58 8.15 -22.06
C ALA A 219 17.78 9.47 -22.11
N GLN A 220 17.74 10.21 -21.00
CA GLN A 220 17.15 11.54 -20.91
C GLN A 220 18.05 12.67 -21.42
N GLY A 221 19.14 12.40 -22.14
CA GLY A 221 20.01 13.41 -22.77
C GLY A 221 21.25 13.83 -21.96
N GLY A 222 21.53 13.13 -20.85
CA GLY A 222 22.79 13.21 -20.12
C GLY A 222 23.96 12.48 -20.82
N PRO A 223 25.19 12.56 -20.28
CA PRO A 223 26.33 11.83 -20.82
C PRO A 223 26.22 10.33 -20.53
N LEU A 224 26.73 9.49 -21.44
CA LEU A 224 26.87 8.05 -21.21
C LEU A 224 27.89 7.82 -20.06
N PRO A 225 27.55 7.04 -19.03
CA PRO A 225 28.49 6.73 -17.96
C PRO A 225 29.74 6.00 -18.48
N GLU A 226 30.89 6.28 -17.87
CA GLU A 226 32.17 5.70 -18.30
C GLU A 226 32.14 4.16 -18.20
N GLY A 227 32.59 3.48 -19.26
CA GLY A 227 32.68 2.01 -19.29
C GLY A 227 31.35 1.28 -19.57
N ILE A 228 30.23 1.99 -19.72
CA ILE A 228 28.94 1.39 -20.05
C ILE A 228 28.76 1.32 -21.57
N ALA A 229 28.27 0.18 -22.07
CA ALA A 229 27.93 0.03 -23.48
C ALA A 229 26.64 0.83 -23.81
N PRO A 230 26.52 1.45 -25.00
CA PRO A 230 25.34 2.25 -25.36
C PRO A 230 24.01 1.48 -25.36
N ASP A 231 24.06 0.15 -25.47
CA ASP A 231 22.94 -0.79 -25.46
C ASP A 231 22.93 -1.68 -24.20
N PHE A 232 23.59 -1.26 -23.12
CA PHE A 232 23.57 -2.00 -21.86
C PHE A 232 22.20 -1.93 -21.19
N GLY A 233 21.63 -3.09 -20.86
CA GLY A 233 20.40 -3.20 -20.09
C GLY A 233 19.25 -2.43 -20.72
N LEU A 234 18.57 -1.60 -19.93
CA LEU A 234 17.44 -0.78 -20.35
C LEU A 234 17.81 0.31 -21.37
N LEU A 235 19.09 0.64 -21.57
CA LEU A 235 19.50 1.55 -22.66
C LEU A 235 19.19 0.98 -24.06
N ALA A 236 19.05 -0.34 -24.18
CA ALA A 236 18.69 -1.01 -25.42
C ALA A 236 17.23 -0.81 -25.84
N VAL A 237 16.38 -0.22 -24.99
CA VAL A 237 14.93 -0.03 -25.22
C VAL A 237 14.69 1.41 -25.71
N PRO A 238 14.45 1.65 -27.01
CA PRO A 238 14.36 3.00 -27.56
C PRO A 238 13.23 3.85 -26.97
N GLU A 239 12.13 3.23 -26.57
CA GLU A 239 10.96 3.87 -25.98
C GLU A 239 11.32 4.61 -24.67
N LEU A 240 12.31 4.11 -23.91
CA LEU A 240 12.79 4.73 -22.68
C LEU A 240 13.63 6.00 -22.91
N TRP A 241 13.96 6.34 -24.15
CA TRP A 241 14.68 7.57 -24.51
C TRP A 241 13.76 8.77 -24.74
N GLU A 242 12.44 8.54 -24.78
CA GLU A 242 11.49 9.64 -24.87
C GLU A 242 11.39 10.37 -23.53
N ARG A 243 11.70 11.67 -23.57
CA ARG A 243 11.64 12.54 -22.40
C ARG A 243 10.20 12.99 -22.16
N ARG A 244 9.56 12.40 -21.15
CA ARG A 244 8.16 12.65 -20.78
C ARG A 244 8.09 13.07 -19.33
N ALA A 245 7.81 14.36 -19.12
CA ALA A 245 7.65 15.01 -17.83
C ALA A 245 8.74 14.84 -16.74
N PRO A 246 10.04 14.55 -17.02
CA PRO A 246 10.97 14.19 -15.95
C PRO A 246 11.07 15.25 -14.87
N GLY A 247 10.86 14.84 -13.61
CA GLY A 247 10.90 15.75 -12.47
C GLY A 247 12.19 16.57 -12.42
N ASN A 248 12.06 17.90 -12.27
CA ASN A 248 13.21 18.82 -12.25
C ASN A 248 14.24 18.47 -11.15
N THR A 249 13.78 17.93 -10.01
CA THR A 249 14.65 17.46 -8.92
C THR A 249 15.50 16.27 -9.37
N CYS A 250 14.91 15.29 -10.05
CA CYS A 250 15.62 14.11 -10.56
C CYS A 250 16.69 14.55 -11.57
N MET A 251 16.30 15.35 -12.57
CA MET A 251 17.21 15.85 -13.60
C MET A 251 18.34 16.69 -13.01
N GLY A 252 18.03 17.61 -12.09
CA GLY A 252 19.04 18.45 -11.44
C GLY A 252 20.02 17.65 -10.57
N SER A 253 19.53 16.64 -9.85
CA SER A 253 20.37 15.78 -9.02
C SER A 253 21.32 14.92 -9.86
N MET A 254 20.81 14.35 -10.96
CA MET A 254 21.63 13.57 -11.90
C MET A 254 22.68 14.43 -12.60
N ALA A 255 22.32 15.65 -13.02
CA ALA A 255 23.27 16.58 -13.61
C ALA A 255 24.43 16.95 -12.66
N GLY A 256 24.18 16.95 -11.34
CA GLY A 256 25.21 17.15 -10.31
C GLY A 256 26.22 16.01 -10.19
N GLY A 257 25.86 14.80 -10.65
CA GLY A 257 26.76 13.64 -10.72
C GLY A 257 27.16 13.02 -9.37
N VAL A 258 26.60 13.50 -8.26
CA VAL A 258 26.87 12.99 -6.91
C VAL A 258 25.53 12.68 -6.22
N PRO A 259 25.35 11.48 -5.66
CA PRO A 259 24.11 11.12 -4.99
C PRO A 259 23.92 11.89 -3.69
N GLY A 260 22.66 12.21 -3.37
CA GLY A 260 22.25 12.59 -2.02
C GLY A 260 22.21 11.38 -1.09
N THR A 261 22.11 11.62 0.22
CA THR A 261 21.83 10.57 1.23
C THR A 261 20.86 11.10 2.28
N THR A 262 20.32 10.20 3.10
CA THR A 262 19.44 10.53 4.25
C THR A 262 20.14 11.40 5.31
N THR A 263 21.48 11.47 5.29
CA THR A 263 22.29 12.25 6.25
C THR A 263 23.04 13.43 5.61
N LYS A 264 23.17 13.45 4.28
CA LYS A 264 23.86 14.50 3.53
C LYS A 264 22.94 15.05 2.45
N SER A 265 22.39 16.24 2.74
CA SER A 265 21.49 16.93 1.83
C SER A 265 22.20 17.38 0.55
N LEU A 266 21.63 17.00 -0.59
CA LEU A 266 21.94 17.51 -1.93
C LEU A 266 21.04 18.70 -2.29
N ASN A 267 19.79 18.67 -1.82
CA ASN A 267 18.77 19.70 -2.01
C ASN A 267 17.74 19.64 -0.86
N ASP A 268 16.69 20.44 -0.93
CA ASP A 268 15.59 20.48 0.05
C ASP A 268 14.25 20.02 -0.57
N SER A 269 14.31 19.15 -1.59
CA SER A 269 13.12 18.75 -2.34
C SER A 269 12.28 17.73 -1.58
N LYS A 270 10.98 18.02 -1.46
CA LYS A 270 9.94 17.11 -0.95
C LYS A 270 9.23 16.31 -2.05
N GLY A 271 9.59 16.51 -3.33
CA GLY A 271 8.85 15.96 -4.46
C GLY A 271 8.58 14.45 -4.37
N CYS A 272 7.46 14.01 -4.92
CA CYS A 272 7.05 12.60 -5.03
C CYS A 272 8.04 11.73 -5.81
N GLY A 273 8.93 12.32 -6.60
CA GLY A 273 9.91 11.61 -7.45
C GLY A 273 10.83 10.62 -6.72
N GLY A 274 10.92 10.70 -5.39
CA GLY A 274 11.57 9.69 -4.56
C GLY A 274 10.71 8.44 -4.32
N ILE A 275 9.42 8.60 -4.02
CA ILE A 275 8.49 7.51 -3.68
C ILE A 275 7.96 6.80 -4.92
N MET A 276 7.69 7.52 -6.01
CA MET A 276 7.02 6.97 -7.21
C MET A 276 7.73 5.76 -7.83
N ARG A 277 9.04 5.63 -7.58
CA ARG A 277 9.93 4.62 -8.17
C ARG A 277 10.44 3.55 -7.20
N VAL A 278 9.93 3.53 -5.96
CA VAL A 278 10.51 2.69 -4.90
C VAL A 278 9.95 1.26 -4.87
N ALA A 279 8.90 0.97 -5.64
CA ALA A 279 8.23 -0.33 -5.60
C ALA A 279 9.17 -1.55 -5.71
N PRO A 280 10.18 -1.57 -6.60
CA PRO A 280 11.10 -2.70 -6.71
C PRO A 280 11.85 -3.04 -5.42
N VAL A 281 12.10 -2.05 -4.55
CA VAL A 281 12.72 -2.26 -3.24
C VAL A 281 11.85 -3.18 -2.38
N GLY A 282 10.55 -2.87 -2.25
CA GLY A 282 9.62 -3.67 -1.47
C GLY A 282 9.40 -5.07 -2.05
N LEU A 283 9.51 -5.22 -3.37
CA LEU A 283 9.35 -6.51 -4.06
C LEU A 283 10.48 -7.53 -3.78
N VAL A 284 11.67 -7.04 -3.40
CA VAL A 284 12.85 -7.89 -3.16
C VAL A 284 13.39 -7.86 -1.73
N ALA A 285 12.96 -6.91 -0.90
CA ALA A 285 13.40 -6.81 0.48
C ALA A 285 13.11 -8.10 1.29
N THR A 286 13.98 -8.39 2.25
CA THR A 286 13.92 -9.60 3.08
C THR A 286 13.39 -9.35 4.49
N SER A 287 13.25 -8.07 4.87
CA SER A 287 12.67 -7.64 6.14
C SER A 287 12.13 -6.22 6.07
N ASP A 288 11.21 -5.87 6.97
CA ASP A 288 10.65 -4.52 7.13
C ASP A 288 11.77 -3.46 7.30
N GLN A 289 12.79 -3.78 8.10
CA GLN A 289 13.90 -2.87 8.36
C GLN A 289 14.76 -2.61 7.12
N GLU A 290 14.99 -3.64 6.31
CA GLU A 290 15.69 -3.51 5.04
C GLU A 290 14.84 -2.72 4.03
N ALA A 291 13.56 -3.06 3.89
CA ALA A 291 12.63 -2.40 2.98
C ALA A 291 12.57 -0.89 3.27
N TYR A 292 12.38 -0.52 4.54
CA TYR A 292 12.33 0.87 4.97
C TYR A 292 13.65 1.60 4.69
N ARG A 293 14.78 1.03 5.14
CA ARG A 293 16.10 1.65 4.98
C ARG A 293 16.43 1.85 3.50
N LEU A 294 16.30 0.80 2.69
CA LEU A 294 16.64 0.85 1.27
C LEU A 294 15.70 1.79 0.50
N GLY A 295 14.41 1.81 0.85
CA GLY A 295 13.45 2.74 0.27
C GLY A 295 13.81 4.20 0.54
N CYS A 296 14.17 4.51 1.80
CA CYS A 296 14.67 5.83 2.19
C CYS A 296 15.97 6.20 1.45
N ASP A 297 16.95 5.29 1.43
CA ASP A 297 18.26 5.55 0.80
C ASP A 297 18.13 5.78 -0.72
N VAL A 298 17.32 4.96 -1.42
CA VAL A 298 17.07 5.08 -2.86
C VAL A 298 16.34 6.38 -3.23
N ALA A 299 15.38 6.82 -2.43
CA ALA A 299 14.73 8.11 -2.64
C ALA A 299 15.68 9.29 -2.40
N ALA A 300 16.49 9.19 -1.34
CA ALA A 300 17.45 10.21 -0.92
C ALA A 300 18.57 10.47 -1.94
N LEU A 301 18.82 9.54 -2.88
CA LEU A 301 19.70 9.73 -4.03
C LEU A 301 19.39 11.02 -4.80
N THR A 302 18.12 11.45 -4.82
CA THR A 302 17.67 12.68 -5.52
C THR A 302 16.87 13.64 -4.66
N HIS A 303 16.16 13.18 -3.63
CA HIS A 303 15.26 14.00 -2.82
C HIS A 303 15.74 13.99 -1.37
N SER A 304 16.45 15.02 -0.92
CA SER A 304 17.11 14.95 0.39
C SER A 304 16.30 15.51 1.56
N HIS A 305 15.16 16.17 1.32
CA HIS A 305 14.25 16.52 2.43
C HIS A 305 13.61 15.25 2.98
N ARG A 306 13.40 15.18 4.29
CA ARG A 306 12.83 13.99 4.97
C ARG A 306 11.52 13.48 4.35
N ASN A 307 10.58 14.37 4.03
CA ASN A 307 9.34 13.96 3.36
C ASN A 307 9.53 13.54 1.88
N GLY A 308 10.72 13.76 1.30
CA GLY A 308 11.07 13.22 -0.01
C GLY A 308 11.54 11.76 0.04
N TRP A 309 11.88 11.21 1.21
CA TRP A 309 12.38 9.84 1.34
C TRP A 309 11.71 8.98 2.42
N VAL A 310 11.21 9.54 3.54
CA VAL A 310 10.46 8.76 4.55
C VAL A 310 9.24 8.06 3.91
N PRO A 311 8.42 8.74 3.08
CA PRO A 311 7.28 8.08 2.44
C PRO A 311 7.69 6.90 1.54
N ALA A 312 8.86 7.00 0.88
CA ALA A 312 9.39 5.93 0.05
C ALA A 312 9.76 4.69 0.88
N GLY A 313 10.38 4.88 2.06
CA GLY A 313 10.61 3.81 3.01
C GLY A 313 9.31 3.14 3.46
N VAL A 314 8.27 3.94 3.75
CA VAL A 314 6.94 3.41 4.12
C VAL A 314 6.32 2.57 3.00
N GLN A 315 6.30 3.07 1.77
CA GLN A 315 5.74 2.33 0.63
C GLN A 315 6.50 1.03 0.36
N ALA A 316 7.83 1.04 0.48
CA ALA A 316 8.63 -0.18 0.35
C ALA A 316 8.25 -1.23 1.40
N VAL A 317 7.98 -0.83 2.65
CA VAL A 317 7.49 -1.74 3.70
C VAL A 317 6.10 -2.27 3.35
N ILE A 318 5.17 -1.41 2.92
CA ILE A 318 3.81 -1.83 2.55
C ILE A 318 3.87 -2.94 1.48
N ILE A 319 4.64 -2.72 0.42
CA ILE A 319 4.81 -3.69 -0.67
C ILE A 319 5.48 -4.97 -0.13
N HIS A 320 6.53 -4.85 0.69
CA HIS A 320 7.19 -6.00 1.29
C HIS A 320 6.22 -6.87 2.12
N ARG A 321 5.40 -6.26 2.98
CA ARG A 321 4.41 -6.98 3.79
C ARG A 321 3.36 -7.69 2.94
N ILE A 322 2.90 -7.05 1.85
CA ILE A 322 2.01 -7.68 0.87
C ILE A 322 2.67 -8.92 0.22
N MET A 323 3.97 -8.84 -0.07
CA MET A 323 4.74 -9.97 -0.59
C MET A 323 4.94 -11.09 0.44
N GLU A 324 4.95 -10.78 1.74
CA GLU A 324 4.91 -11.76 2.83
C GLU A 324 3.51 -12.37 3.07
N GLY A 325 2.48 -11.84 2.40
CA GLY A 325 1.12 -12.35 2.44
C GLY A 325 0.19 -11.65 3.44
N ASP A 326 0.61 -10.51 3.99
CA ASP A 326 -0.27 -9.68 4.82
C ASP A 326 -1.41 -9.09 3.98
N ASP A 327 -2.54 -8.84 4.64
CA ASP A 327 -3.58 -7.98 4.07
C ASP A 327 -3.10 -6.52 3.98
N LEU A 328 -3.80 -5.74 3.16
CA LEU A 328 -3.39 -4.38 2.84
C LEU A 328 -3.39 -3.45 4.06
N PHE A 329 -4.34 -3.60 4.98
CA PHE A 329 -4.43 -2.74 6.15
C PHE A 329 -3.29 -3.04 7.13
N ALA A 330 -2.99 -4.33 7.35
CA ALA A 330 -1.83 -4.75 8.14
C ALA A 330 -0.51 -4.24 7.54
N ALA A 331 -0.36 -4.31 6.22
CA ALA A 331 0.80 -3.78 5.51
C ALA A 331 0.97 -2.26 5.69
N VAL A 332 -0.12 -1.49 5.61
CA VAL A 332 -0.14 -0.05 5.88
C VAL A 332 0.29 0.26 7.32
N LEU A 333 -0.23 -0.48 8.29
CA LEU A 333 0.15 -0.28 9.70
C LEU A 333 1.62 -0.60 9.98
N ALA A 334 2.19 -1.62 9.36
CA ALA A 334 3.61 -1.93 9.48
C ALA A 334 4.48 -0.79 8.92
N GLY A 335 4.12 -0.26 7.75
CA GLY A 335 4.80 0.92 7.17
C GLY A 335 4.69 2.15 8.08
N ARG A 336 3.50 2.38 8.65
CA ARG A 336 3.26 3.46 9.64
C ARG A 336 4.12 3.30 10.89
N GLU A 337 4.25 2.09 11.42
CA GLU A 337 5.08 1.80 12.60
C GLU A 337 6.56 2.14 12.33
N MET A 338 7.06 1.81 11.14
CA MET A 338 8.44 2.18 10.75
C MET A 338 8.64 3.69 10.71
N ALA A 339 7.67 4.45 10.19
CA ALA A 339 7.71 5.92 10.20
C ALA A 339 7.59 6.50 11.63
N GLU A 340 6.83 5.87 12.53
CA GLU A 340 6.70 6.29 13.93
C GLU A 340 8.01 6.11 14.71
N GLN A 341 8.78 5.08 14.37
CA GLN A 341 10.11 4.84 14.95
C GLN A 341 11.20 5.76 14.38
N ASP A 342 10.96 6.38 13.22
CA ASP A 342 11.87 7.33 12.60
C ASP A 342 11.72 8.73 13.23
N PRO A 343 12.80 9.33 13.79
CA PRO A 343 12.76 10.69 14.33
C PRO A 343 12.29 11.77 13.33
N GLN A 344 12.35 11.49 12.03
CA GLN A 344 11.92 12.38 10.96
C GLN A 344 10.52 12.07 10.40
N GLY A 345 9.85 11.02 10.89
CA GLY A 345 8.62 10.48 10.30
C GLY A 345 7.31 11.03 10.85
N ALA A 346 7.30 11.87 11.89
CA ALA A 346 6.07 12.32 12.56
C ALA A 346 5.04 13.00 11.62
N GLU A 347 5.51 13.78 10.64
CA GLU A 347 4.65 14.41 9.62
C GLU A 347 4.01 13.35 8.71
N VAL A 348 4.79 12.36 8.28
CA VAL A 348 4.32 11.25 7.44
C VAL A 348 3.32 10.38 8.19
N VAL A 349 3.54 10.09 9.47
CA VAL A 349 2.57 9.36 10.32
C VAL A 349 1.22 10.09 10.36
N THR A 350 1.25 11.42 10.49
CA THR A 350 0.02 12.25 10.49
C THR A 350 -0.73 12.13 9.15
N CYS A 351 0.00 12.15 8.03
CA CYS A 351 -0.56 11.97 6.70
C CYS A 351 -1.17 10.56 6.51
N ILE A 352 -0.51 9.51 6.99
CA ILE A 352 -1.03 8.14 6.96
C ILE A 352 -2.32 8.02 7.79
N ASP A 353 -2.34 8.60 9.00
CA ASP A 353 -3.54 8.58 9.86
C ASP A 353 -4.73 9.30 9.21
N ALA A 354 -4.48 10.44 8.54
CA ALA A 354 -5.49 11.15 7.77
C ALA A 354 -6.01 10.33 6.58
N ALA A 355 -5.12 9.61 5.89
CA ALA A 355 -5.49 8.74 4.77
C ALA A 355 -6.35 7.55 5.22
N ILE A 356 -5.98 6.89 6.32
CA ILE A 356 -6.77 5.82 6.92
C ILE A 356 -8.16 6.34 7.30
N ALA A 357 -8.23 7.49 7.96
CA ALA A 357 -9.52 8.10 8.33
C ALA A 357 -10.38 8.41 7.09
N LEU A 358 -9.78 8.96 6.03
CA LEU A 358 -10.50 9.25 4.79
C LEU A 358 -11.01 7.98 4.11
N SER A 359 -10.21 6.90 4.07
CA SER A 359 -10.61 5.64 3.44
C SER A 359 -11.89 5.03 4.05
N ALA A 360 -12.14 5.27 5.34
CA ALA A 360 -13.34 4.82 6.04
C ALA A 360 -14.63 5.56 5.60
N GLU A 361 -14.52 6.64 4.83
CA GLU A 361 -15.64 7.40 4.27
C GLU A 361 -16.09 6.88 2.89
N ALA A 362 -15.53 5.75 2.43
CA ALA A 362 -15.83 5.17 1.12
C ALA A 362 -17.35 4.97 0.85
N PRO A 363 -17.80 5.09 -0.42
CA PRO A 363 -16.98 5.27 -1.63
C PRO A 363 -16.43 6.70 -1.77
N LEU A 364 -15.18 6.80 -2.22
CA LEU A 364 -14.49 8.08 -2.45
C LEU A 364 -14.58 8.55 -3.90
N GLY A 365 -14.51 9.86 -4.12
CA GLY A 365 -14.26 10.47 -5.42
C GLY A 365 -13.01 11.37 -5.40
N GLY A 366 -12.61 11.87 -6.57
CA GLY A 366 -11.43 12.74 -6.69
C GLY A 366 -11.47 13.99 -5.82
N TRP A 367 -12.66 14.54 -5.58
CA TRP A 367 -12.86 15.69 -4.68
C TRP A 367 -12.55 15.38 -3.23
N ASP A 368 -12.66 14.12 -2.80
CA ASP A 368 -12.31 13.69 -1.45
C ASP A 368 -10.78 13.60 -1.29
N LEU A 369 -10.07 13.10 -2.32
CA LEU A 369 -8.61 12.93 -2.30
C LEU A 369 -7.88 14.27 -2.12
N HIS A 370 -8.45 15.37 -2.60
CA HIS A 370 -7.97 16.74 -2.37
C HIS A 370 -7.76 17.12 -0.89
N ARG A 371 -8.47 16.45 0.03
CA ARG A 371 -8.30 16.68 1.48
C ARG A 371 -6.93 16.22 1.97
N LEU A 372 -6.22 15.39 1.21
CA LEU A 372 -4.89 14.86 1.51
C LEU A 372 -3.77 15.56 0.75
N GLY A 373 -4.08 16.52 -0.14
CA GLY A 373 -3.10 17.24 -0.95
C GLY A 373 -3.31 17.08 -2.44
N GLY A 374 -2.26 17.32 -3.23
CA GLY A 374 -2.24 17.17 -4.68
C GLY A 374 -1.20 16.18 -5.19
N ALA A 375 -0.66 15.32 -4.31
CA ALA A 375 0.37 14.32 -4.58
C ALA A 375 1.73 14.83 -5.10
N TRP A 376 1.93 16.15 -5.25
CA TRP A 376 3.21 16.73 -5.71
C TRP A 376 4.40 16.50 -4.77
N VAL A 377 4.13 16.22 -3.49
CA VAL A 377 5.14 15.94 -2.46
C VAL A 377 4.91 14.56 -1.87
N GLY A 378 6.00 13.90 -1.45
CA GLY A 378 5.99 12.48 -1.10
C GLY A 378 4.99 12.09 -0.01
N GLU A 379 4.79 12.94 0.99
CA GLU A 379 3.85 12.69 2.09
C GLU A 379 2.38 12.73 1.65
N GLU A 380 2.04 13.63 0.71
CA GLU A 380 0.70 13.72 0.12
C GLU A 380 0.46 12.57 -0.86
N ALA A 381 1.48 12.24 -1.67
CA ALA A 381 1.44 11.16 -2.65
C ALA A 381 1.18 9.80 -1.97
N LEU A 382 1.90 9.53 -0.87
CA LEU A 382 1.67 8.35 -0.04
C LEU A 382 0.27 8.35 0.60
N ALA A 383 -0.17 9.48 1.14
CA ALA A 383 -1.48 9.58 1.78
C ALA A 383 -2.61 9.27 0.79
N ILE A 384 -2.58 9.86 -0.41
CA ILE A 384 -3.57 9.59 -1.45
C ILE A 384 -3.52 8.12 -1.87
N THR A 385 -2.32 7.56 -2.06
CA THR A 385 -2.14 6.13 -2.36
C THR A 385 -2.82 5.25 -1.31
N ILE A 386 -2.55 5.48 -0.03
CA ILE A 386 -3.15 4.72 1.08
C ILE A 386 -4.67 4.89 1.13
N ALA A 387 -5.18 6.10 0.94
CA ALA A 387 -6.62 6.34 0.96
C ALA A 387 -7.33 5.57 -0.15
N VAL A 388 -6.77 5.58 -1.37
CA VAL A 388 -7.34 4.88 -2.53
C VAL A 388 -7.29 3.37 -2.34
N VAL A 389 -6.13 2.81 -2.01
CA VAL A 389 -5.96 1.35 -1.93
C VAL A 389 -6.82 0.74 -0.81
N LEU A 390 -7.08 1.47 0.27
CA LEU A 390 -7.96 1.02 1.37
C LEU A 390 -9.45 1.25 1.11
N ALA A 391 -9.82 2.12 0.15
CA ALA A 391 -11.22 2.50 -0.11
C ALA A 391 -11.88 1.72 -1.26
N GLU A 392 -11.10 1.12 -2.18
CA GLU A 392 -11.61 0.43 -3.36
C GLU A 392 -10.89 -0.91 -3.59
N ASP A 393 -11.65 -2.00 -3.50
CA ASP A 393 -11.14 -3.37 -3.63
C ASP A 393 -10.86 -3.78 -5.10
N ASP A 394 -11.54 -3.18 -6.08
CA ASP A 394 -11.31 -3.46 -7.49
C ASP A 394 -10.13 -2.63 -8.02
N ILE A 395 -9.00 -3.28 -8.28
CA ILE A 395 -7.78 -2.64 -8.79
C ILE A 395 -8.03 -1.73 -10.00
N ASN A 396 -8.94 -2.08 -10.91
CA ASN A 396 -9.17 -1.27 -12.10
C ASN A 396 -9.97 -0.01 -11.78
N LYS A 397 -10.87 -0.07 -10.79
CA LYS A 397 -11.57 1.12 -10.30
C LYS A 397 -10.65 1.98 -9.42
N ALA A 398 -9.81 1.35 -8.60
CA ALA A 398 -8.83 2.03 -7.78
C ALA A 398 -7.84 2.82 -8.65
N LEU A 399 -7.37 2.24 -9.76
CA LEU A 399 -6.54 2.95 -10.74
C LEU A 399 -7.26 4.17 -11.35
N LEU A 400 -8.56 4.05 -11.68
CA LEU A 400 -9.32 5.19 -12.19
C LEU A 400 -9.56 6.25 -11.10
N LEU A 401 -9.83 5.86 -9.86
CA LEU A 401 -9.95 6.79 -8.73
C LEU A 401 -8.62 7.52 -8.48
N ALA A 402 -7.49 6.80 -8.58
CA ALA A 402 -6.15 7.31 -8.36
C ALA A 402 -5.73 8.38 -9.36
N VAL A 403 -6.22 8.35 -10.61
CA VAL A 403 -5.86 9.31 -11.65
C VAL A 403 -6.90 10.42 -11.82
N ASN A 404 -8.15 10.21 -11.39
CA ASN A 404 -9.21 11.19 -11.50
C ASN A 404 -9.32 12.10 -10.27
N HIS A 405 -8.22 12.81 -9.96
CA HIS A 405 -8.18 13.92 -8.99
C HIS A 405 -7.33 15.07 -9.57
N SER A 406 -7.29 16.25 -8.95
CA SER A 406 -6.34 17.26 -9.41
C SER A 406 -4.97 17.04 -8.79
N GLY A 407 -3.94 17.31 -9.56
CA GLY A 407 -2.56 17.18 -9.12
C GLY A 407 -1.90 16.00 -9.80
N ASP A 408 -0.87 15.47 -9.14
CA ASP A 408 0.07 14.51 -9.69
C ASP A 408 -0.58 13.13 -9.93
N SER A 409 -1.28 13.02 -11.05
CA SER A 409 -2.23 11.94 -11.35
C SER A 409 -1.52 10.68 -11.82
N ASP A 410 -0.47 10.80 -12.64
CA ASP A 410 0.36 9.67 -13.07
C ASP A 410 1.14 9.08 -11.90
N SER A 411 1.78 9.88 -11.04
CA SER A 411 2.45 9.34 -9.85
C SER A 411 1.49 8.62 -8.90
N THR A 412 0.30 9.20 -8.69
CA THR A 412 -0.73 8.57 -7.85
C THR A 412 -1.19 7.24 -8.47
N GLY A 413 -1.45 7.22 -9.77
CA GLY A 413 -1.79 6.01 -10.51
C GLY A 413 -0.71 4.94 -10.41
N ALA A 414 0.56 5.32 -10.59
CA ALA A 414 1.72 4.43 -10.54
C ALA A 414 1.85 3.75 -9.17
N MET A 415 1.80 4.53 -8.08
CA MET A 415 1.95 3.98 -6.72
C MET A 415 0.77 3.08 -6.32
N VAL A 416 -0.47 3.49 -6.62
CA VAL A 416 -1.67 2.66 -6.39
C VAL A 416 -1.57 1.35 -7.17
N GLY A 417 -1.17 1.45 -8.44
CA GLY A 417 -0.90 0.30 -9.29
C GLY A 417 0.16 -0.63 -8.71
N ASN A 418 1.30 -0.10 -8.29
CA ASN A 418 2.37 -0.93 -7.71
C ASN A 418 1.91 -1.70 -6.47
N VAL A 419 1.17 -1.06 -5.56
CA VAL A 419 0.68 -1.68 -4.32
C VAL A 419 -0.36 -2.76 -4.62
N LEU A 420 -1.41 -2.42 -5.39
CA LEU A 420 -2.50 -3.37 -5.68
C LEU A 420 -2.08 -4.46 -6.66
N GLY A 421 -1.18 -4.15 -7.59
CA GLY A 421 -0.59 -5.13 -8.51
C GLY A 421 0.23 -6.20 -7.76
N ALA A 422 0.98 -5.80 -6.72
CA ALA A 422 1.68 -6.74 -5.84
C ALA A 422 0.72 -7.63 -5.03
N LEU A 423 -0.46 -7.10 -4.69
CA LEU A 423 -1.49 -7.83 -3.94
C LEU A 423 -2.25 -8.84 -4.82
N HIS A 424 -2.64 -8.44 -6.03
CA HIS A 424 -3.58 -9.20 -6.85
C HIS A 424 -2.95 -9.94 -8.04
N GLY A 425 -1.74 -9.57 -8.46
CA GLY A 425 -1.07 -10.15 -9.63
C GLY A 425 -1.65 -9.69 -10.98
N VAL A 426 -1.06 -10.17 -12.06
CA VAL A 426 -1.33 -9.69 -13.44
C VAL A 426 -2.77 -9.93 -13.87
N LYS A 427 -3.39 -11.03 -13.43
CA LYS A 427 -4.73 -11.43 -13.91
C LYS A 427 -5.86 -10.52 -13.41
N ALA A 428 -5.65 -9.75 -12.36
CA ALA A 428 -6.64 -8.81 -11.86
C ALA A 428 -6.75 -7.54 -12.73
N LEU A 429 -5.71 -7.25 -13.51
CA LEU A 429 -5.68 -6.11 -14.42
C LEU A 429 -6.50 -6.39 -15.68
N ARG A 430 -7.27 -5.37 -16.07
CA ARG A 430 -7.99 -5.29 -17.34
C ARG A 430 -7.11 -5.69 -18.52
N GLN A 431 -7.64 -6.60 -19.34
CA GLN A 431 -6.87 -7.20 -20.43
C GLN A 431 -6.48 -6.20 -21.52
N ASP A 432 -7.38 -5.28 -21.86
CA ASP A 432 -7.14 -4.20 -22.82
C ASP A 432 -5.99 -3.32 -22.35
N TRP A 433 -5.98 -2.92 -21.07
CA TRP A 433 -4.90 -2.10 -20.53
C TRP A 433 -3.54 -2.79 -20.55
N ARG A 434 -3.47 -4.06 -20.16
CA ARG A 434 -2.24 -4.86 -20.21
C ARG A 434 -1.67 -5.03 -21.62
N GLN A 435 -2.51 -4.96 -22.65
CA GLN A 435 -2.10 -5.14 -24.04
C GLN A 435 -1.67 -3.83 -24.71
N GLU A 436 -2.13 -2.70 -24.19
CA GLU A 436 -1.94 -1.39 -24.82
C GLU A 436 -0.91 -0.51 -24.10
N VAL A 437 -0.69 -0.72 -22.79
CA VAL A 437 0.37 -0.03 -22.04
C VAL A 437 1.72 -0.25 -22.72
N GLU A 438 2.47 0.84 -22.86
CA GLU A 438 3.75 0.84 -23.54
C GLU A 438 4.76 -0.09 -22.87
N ILE A 439 5.62 -0.72 -23.68
CA ILE A 439 6.70 -1.64 -23.24
C ILE A 439 6.28 -2.75 -22.26
N ALA A 440 5.02 -3.21 -22.32
CA ALA A 440 4.50 -4.26 -21.45
C ALA A 440 5.34 -5.56 -21.44
N ASP A 441 5.94 -5.90 -22.58
CA ASP A 441 6.87 -7.02 -22.76
C ASP A 441 8.18 -6.80 -22.00
N VAL A 442 8.80 -5.62 -22.13
CA VAL A 442 10.01 -5.24 -21.37
C VAL A 442 9.75 -5.28 -19.87
N ILE A 443 8.60 -4.75 -19.43
CA ILE A 443 8.19 -4.75 -18.01
C ILE A 443 8.06 -6.19 -17.50
N THR A 444 7.44 -7.07 -18.29
CA THR A 444 7.25 -8.48 -17.92
C THR A 444 8.60 -9.22 -17.85
N ASP A 445 9.48 -9.04 -18.83
CA ASP A 445 10.81 -9.65 -18.84
C ASP A 445 11.66 -9.17 -17.66
N LEU A 446 11.58 -7.89 -17.30
CA LEU A 446 12.29 -7.34 -16.15
C LEU A 446 11.72 -7.89 -14.84
N ALA A 447 10.40 -8.06 -14.73
CA ALA A 447 9.75 -8.69 -13.58
C ALA A 447 10.24 -10.13 -13.35
N GLU A 448 10.38 -10.93 -14.42
CA GLU A 448 10.91 -12.29 -14.33
C GLU A 448 12.37 -12.30 -13.83
N ARG A 449 13.20 -11.37 -14.31
CA ARG A 449 14.58 -11.22 -13.84
C ARG A 449 14.63 -10.78 -12.38
N LEU A 450 13.79 -9.83 -11.98
CA LEU A 450 13.68 -9.35 -10.61
C LEU A 450 13.18 -10.44 -9.66
N ALA A 451 12.30 -11.34 -10.14
CA ALA A 451 11.86 -12.52 -9.39
C ALA A 451 13.02 -13.50 -9.10
N GLY A 452 14.10 -13.45 -9.88
CA GLY A 452 15.35 -14.19 -9.65
C GLY A 452 16.24 -13.60 -8.56
N VAL A 453 15.99 -12.37 -8.10
CA VAL A 453 16.67 -11.77 -6.94
C VAL A 453 16.16 -12.50 -5.69
N GLY A 454 17.03 -13.38 -5.15
CA GLY A 454 16.73 -14.26 -4.02
C GLY A 454 16.74 -13.55 -2.68
N ARG A 455 15.99 -14.10 -1.71
CA ARG A 455 16.04 -13.70 -0.29
C ARG A 455 17.32 -14.15 0.38
#